data_AF-X1FJ74-F1
#
_entry.id   AF-X1FJ74-F1
#
_cell.length_a   1.000
_cell.length_b   1.000
_cell.length_c   1.000
_cell.angle_alpha   90.00
_cell.angle_beta   90.00
_cell.angle_gamma   90.00
#
_symmetry.space_group_name_H-M   'P 1'
#
loop_
_entity.id
_entity.type
_entity.pdbx_description
1 polymer ?
#
loop_
_entity_poly.entity_id
_entity_poly.type
_entity_poly.pdbx_seq_one_letter_code
_entity_poly.pdbx_strand_id
1 'polypeptide(L)'
;MNTLILGIGNPILTDDGVGIKIARKLKEGNARLEVIETSEAGIALLDLIAGYDKLIIIDSIKIEKGKPGDLYRLELEDLKPSKDFSSSHGIGIATA
;
A
#
# COMPACT_ATOMS: atom_id res chain seq x y z
N MET A 1 15.31 -7.34 -12.61
CA MET A 1 14.80 -7.04 -11.27
C MET A 1 13.71 -6.00 -11.42
N ASN A 2 12.46 -6.44 -11.41
CA ASN A 2 11.31 -5.60 -11.70
C ASN A 2 10.67 -5.17 -10.38
N THR A 3 10.54 -3.85 -10.18
CA THR A 3 9.97 -3.26 -8.96
C THR A 3 8.62 -2.64 -9.29
N LEU A 4 7.60 -3.01 -8.53
CA LEU A 4 6.28 -2.38 -8.58
C LEU A 4 6.13 -1.37 -7.43
N ILE A 5 5.62 -0.18 -7.74
CA ILE A 5 5.12 0.78 -6.76
C ILE A 5 3.60 0.70 -6.76
N LEU A 6 3.03 0.34 -5.61
CA LEU A 6 1.60 0.18 -5.44
C LEU A 6 1.06 1.25 -4.48
N GLY A 7 0.31 2.21 -5.02
CA GLY A 7 -0.45 3.16 -4.21
C GLY A 7 -1.78 2.55 -3.79
N ILE A 8 -1.98 2.37 -2.49
CA ILE A 8 -3.21 1.84 -1.91
C ILE A 8 -3.99 3.00 -1.30
N GLY A 9 -5.31 2.88 -1.33
CA GLY A 9 -6.21 3.73 -0.55
C GLY A 9 -7.49 4.09 -1.28
N ASN A 10 -8.35 4.84 -0.60
CA ASN A 10 -9.64 5.28 -1.14
C ASN A 10 -9.62 6.78 -1.51
N PRO A 11 -9.67 7.15 -2.81
CA PRO A 11 -9.60 8.54 -3.25
C PRO A 11 -10.70 9.46 -2.71
N ILE A 12 -11.85 8.90 -2.31
CA ILE A 12 -12.99 9.68 -1.79
C ILE A 12 -12.98 9.81 -0.26
N LEU A 13 -12.04 9.16 0.45
CA LEU A 13 -11.94 9.20 1.92
C LEU A 13 -10.76 10.05 2.40
N THR A 14 -10.78 11.36 2.12
CA THR A 14 -9.84 12.37 2.65
C THR A 14 -8.37 11.93 2.65
N ASP A 15 -7.83 11.52 3.81
CA ASP A 15 -6.41 11.15 4.00
C ASP A 15 -6.10 9.73 3.54
N ASP A 16 -7.10 8.86 3.47
CA ASP A 16 -6.96 7.49 2.96
C ASP A 16 -6.54 7.48 1.48
N GLY A 17 -6.90 8.53 0.73
CA GLY A 17 -6.48 8.70 -0.65
C GLY A 17 -5.02 9.13 -0.85
N VAL A 18 -4.21 9.27 0.22
CA VAL A 18 -2.83 9.77 0.11
C VAL A 18 -1.93 8.84 -0.70
N GLY A 19 -2.05 7.52 -0.55
CA GLY A 19 -1.25 6.55 -1.30
C GLY A 19 -1.48 6.67 -2.81
N ILE A 20 -2.75 6.77 -3.22
CA ILE A 20 -3.16 7.04 -4.60
C ILE A 20 -2.57 8.37 -5.13
N LYS A 21 -2.66 9.45 -4.34
CA LYS A 21 -2.11 10.76 -4.74
C LYS A 21 -0.60 10.72 -4.93
N ILE A 22 0.13 9.99 -4.09
CA ILE A 22 1.58 9.84 -4.20
C ILE A 22 1.93 9.01 -5.45
N ALA A 23 1.24 7.88 -5.67
CA ALA A 23 1.44 7.04 -6.85
C ALA A 23 1.27 7.83 -8.17
N ARG A 24 0.21 8.64 -8.27
CA ARG A 24 0.00 9.54 -9.43
C ARG A 24 1.17 10.47 -9.67
N LYS A 25 1.62 11.16 -8.62
CA LYS A 25 2.77 12.09 -8.72
C LYS A 25 4.06 11.39 -9.12
N LEU A 26 4.31 10.17 -8.64
CA LEU A 26 5.48 9.39 -9.04
C LEU A 26 5.43 9.00 -10.52
N LYS A 27 4.26 8.58 -11.00
CA LYS A 27 4.05 8.24 -12.40
C LYS A 27 4.19 9.44 -13.33
N GLU A 28 3.66 10.60 -12.92
CA GLU A 28 3.83 11.88 -13.63
C GLU A 28 5.30 12.32 -13.68
N GLY A 29 6.02 12.18 -12.57
CA GLY A 29 7.43 12.57 -12.46
C GLY A 29 8.39 11.65 -13.21
N ASN A 30 8.03 10.37 -13.38
CA ASN A 30 8.83 9.41 -14.13
C ASN A 30 7.97 8.27 -14.71
N ALA A 31 7.64 8.40 -15.99
CA ALA A 31 6.85 7.40 -16.73
C ALA A 31 7.52 6.02 -16.91
N ARG A 32 8.81 5.87 -16.55
CA ARG A 32 9.50 4.57 -16.58
C ARG A 32 9.28 3.73 -15.34
N LEU A 33 8.68 4.30 -14.28
CA LEU A 33 8.34 3.55 -13.07
C LEU A 33 7.07 2.72 -13.33
N GLU A 34 7.09 1.46 -12.93
CA GLU A 34 5.89 0.63 -12.85
C GLU A 34 5.09 1.05 -11.62
N VAL A 35 3.99 1.75 -11.86
CA VAL A 35 3.13 2.31 -10.81
C VAL A 35 1.68 1.92 -11.04
N ILE A 36 1.08 1.27 -10.03
CA ILE A 36 -0.32 0.87 -9.99
C ILE A 36 -1.02 1.57 -8.82
N GLU A 37 -2.27 1.95 -9.04
CA GLU A 37 -3.19 2.49 -8.04
C GLU A 37 -4.26 1.45 -7.76
N THR A 38 -4.62 1.24 -6.49
CA THR A 38 -5.70 0.33 -6.14
C THR A 38 -6.43 0.76 -4.86
N SER A 39 -7.74 0.56 -4.85
CA SER A 39 -8.55 0.62 -3.63
C SER A 39 -8.89 -0.77 -3.09
N GLU A 40 -8.36 -1.83 -3.73
CA GLU A 40 -8.50 -3.21 -3.29
C GLU A 40 -7.57 -3.51 -2.10
N ALA A 41 -7.90 -4.56 -1.36
CA ALA A 41 -7.12 -5.00 -0.20
C ALA A 41 -7.12 -6.53 -0.05
N GLY A 42 -6.12 -7.04 0.67
CA GLY A 42 -5.98 -8.46 0.98
C GLY A 42 -5.63 -9.30 -0.25
N ILE A 43 -6.31 -10.45 -0.40
CA ILE A 43 -6.01 -11.44 -1.46
C ILE A 43 -6.07 -10.86 -2.88
N ALA A 44 -6.93 -9.87 -3.11
CA ALA A 44 -7.07 -9.22 -4.42
C ALA A 44 -5.77 -8.53 -4.88
N LEU A 45 -4.86 -8.22 -3.95
CA LEU A 45 -3.55 -7.65 -4.27
C LEU A 45 -2.63 -8.67 -4.95
N LEU A 46 -2.83 -9.97 -4.76
CA LEU A 46 -1.98 -11.02 -5.33
C LEU A 46 -1.90 -10.94 -6.85
N ASP A 47 -3.03 -10.68 -7.50
CA ASP A 47 -3.12 -10.57 -8.96
C ASP A 47 -2.35 -9.34 -9.49
N LEU A 48 -2.21 -8.30 -8.66
CA LEU A 48 -1.50 -7.06 -9.03
C LEU A 48 0.01 -7.19 -8.85
N ILE A 49 0.46 -7.96 -7.85
CA ILE A 49 1.88 -8.05 -7.47
C ILE A 49 2.59 -9.25 -8.10
N ALA A 50 1.85 -10.21 -8.67
CA ALA A 50 2.42 -11.37 -9.31
C ALA A 50 3.40 -10.99 -10.44
N GLY A 51 4.58 -11.61 -10.43
CA GLY A 51 5.62 -11.40 -11.45
C GLY A 51 6.60 -10.26 -11.18
N TYR A 52 6.49 -9.56 -10.04
CA TYR A 52 7.46 -8.56 -9.60
C TYR A 52 8.42 -9.14 -8.55
N ASP A 53 9.69 -8.72 -8.63
CA ASP A 53 10.73 -9.14 -7.69
C ASP A 53 10.71 -8.30 -6.40
N LYS A 54 10.17 -7.08 -6.49
CA LYS A 54 10.13 -6.13 -5.39
C LYS A 54 8.83 -5.33 -5.42
N LEU A 55 8.22 -5.17 -4.26
CA LEU A 55 7.02 -4.37 -4.05
C LEU A 55 7.32 -3.20 -3.12
N ILE A 56 6.87 -2.00 -3.49
CA ILE A 56 6.86 -0.81 -2.63
C ILE A 56 5.41 -0.38 -2.47
N ILE A 57 4.89 -0.46 -1.25
CA ILE A 57 3.51 -0.07 -0.95
C ILE A 57 3.51 1.34 -0.38
N ILE A 58 2.58 2.17 -0.84
CA ILE A 58 2.33 3.51 -0.32
C ILE A 58 0.87 3.56 0.12
N ASP A 59 0.65 3.66 1.42
CA ASP A 59 -0.68 3.65 2.03
C ASP A 59 -0.75 4.65 3.20
N SER A 60 -1.96 5.06 3.55
CA SER A 60 -2.23 5.77 4.80
C SER A 60 -2.29 4.78 5.95
N ILE A 61 -1.65 5.08 7.08
CA ILE A 61 -1.68 4.21 8.26
C ILE A 61 -2.06 5.00 9.51
N LYS A 62 -2.72 4.31 10.45
CA LYS A 62 -3.02 4.85 11.78
C LYS A 62 -2.09 4.21 12.80
N ILE A 63 -1.36 5.04 13.52
CA ILE A 63 -0.48 4.63 14.62
C ILE A 63 -0.97 5.33 15.88
N GLU A 64 -1.19 4.58 16.96
CA GLU A 64 -1.79 5.10 18.20
C GLU A 64 -1.07 6.34 18.78
N LYS A 65 0.24 6.44 18.58
CA LYS A 65 1.08 7.55 19.08
C LYS A 65 1.71 8.39 17.96
N GLY A 66 1.26 8.22 16.72
CA GLY A 66 1.74 9.00 15.58
C GLY A 66 1.03 10.35 15.46
N LYS A 67 1.65 11.30 14.75
CA LYS A 67 1.02 12.57 14.37
C LYS A 67 0.61 12.55 12.90
N PRO A 68 -0.51 13.20 12.51
CA PRO A 68 -0.87 13.34 11.10
C PRO A 68 0.27 13.94 10.28
N GLY A 69 0.59 13.32 9.15
CA GLY A 69 1.67 13.74 8.25
C GLY A 69 3.05 13.15 8.58
N ASP A 70 3.19 12.40 9.69
CA ASP A 70 4.40 11.63 9.94
C ASP A 70 4.59 10.57 8.84
N LEU A 71 5.83 10.40 8.38
CA LEU A 71 6.20 9.38 7.40
C LEU A 71 6.89 8.22 8.10
N TYR A 72 6.36 7.02 7.86
CA TYR A 72 6.93 5.78 8.36
C TYR A 72 7.40 4.92 7.19
N ARG A 73 8.58 4.32 7.35
CA ARG A 73 9.06 3.25 6.49
C ARG A 73 9.02 1.97 7.31
N LEU A 74 8.21 1.03 6.85
CA LEU A 74 8.04 -0.27 7.46
C LEU A 74 8.60 -1.31 6.50
N GLU A 75 9.39 -2.24 7.03
CA GLU A 75 9.77 -3.46 6.32
C GLU A 75 8.80 -4.58 6.72
N LEU A 76 8.89 -5.73 6.06
CA LEU A 76 7.93 -6.83 6.28
C LEU A 76 7.97 -7.33 7.74
N GLU A 77 9.13 -7.28 8.38
CA GLU A 77 9.35 -7.70 9.76
C GLU A 77 8.67 -6.78 10.79
N ASP A 78 8.38 -5.52 10.41
CA ASP A 78 7.67 -4.56 11.25
C ASP A 78 6.15 -4.81 11.25
N LEU A 79 5.65 -5.54 10.25
CA LEU A 79 4.24 -5.85 10.10
C LEU A 79 3.89 -7.11 10.91
N LYS A 80 3.03 -6.94 11.92
CA LYS A 80 2.48 -8.09 12.65
C LYS A 80 1.42 -8.77 11.77
N PRO A 81 1.46 -10.10 11.59
CA PRO A 81 0.38 -10.81 10.92
C PRO A 81 -0.92 -10.60 11.70
N SER A 82 -1.94 -10.09 11.04
CA SER A 82 -3.23 -9.79 11.63
C SER A 82 -3.91 -11.09 12.08
N LYS A 83 -4.20 -11.23 13.38
CA LYS A 83 -5.07 -12.30 13.92
C LYS A 83 -6.57 -11.96 13.79
N ASP A 84 -6.87 -10.71 13.48
CA ASP A 84 -8.22 -10.18 13.44
C ASP A 84 -8.78 -10.26 12.02
N PHE A 85 -9.59 -11.30 11.79
CA PHE A 85 -10.46 -11.44 10.61
C PHE A 85 -11.68 -10.49 10.66
N SER A 86 -11.69 -9.51 11.57
CA SER A 86 -12.82 -8.60 11.79
C SER A 86 -12.83 -7.39 10.86
N SER A 87 -11.79 -7.21 10.04
CA SER A 87 -11.89 -6.41 8.82
C SER A 87 -12.42 -7.33 7.72
N SER A 88 -13.27 -6.82 6.82
CA SER A 88 -13.86 -7.62 5.72
C SER A 88 -12.82 -8.23 4.76
N HIS A 89 -11.53 -7.97 4.95
CA HIS A 89 -10.39 -8.44 4.17
C HIS A 89 -9.40 -9.15 5.10
N GLY A 90 -9.72 -10.38 5.50
CA GLY A 90 -9.05 -11.15 6.56
C GLY A 90 -7.60 -11.61 6.29
N ILE A 91 -6.90 -11.09 5.29
CA ILE A 91 -5.49 -11.37 5.01
C ILE A 91 -4.76 -10.03 4.94
N GLY A 92 -3.91 -9.76 5.94
CA GLY A 92 -3.05 -8.57 5.95
C GLY A 92 -1.88 -8.69 4.99
N ILE A 93 -1.26 -7.57 4.62
CA ILE A 93 -0.11 -7.50 3.70
C ILE A 93 1.05 -8.43 4.12
N ALA A 94 1.25 -8.65 5.42
CA ALA A 94 2.27 -9.56 5.93
C ALA A 94 2.00 -11.05 5.63
N THR A 95 0.76 -11.39 5.32
CA THR A 95 0.29 -12.77 5.08
C THR A 95 -0.15 -12.97 3.62
N ALA A 96 -0.28 -11.89 2.85
CA ALA A 96 -0.66 -11.89 1.44
C ALA A 96 0.51 -12.36 0.56
#